data_AF-A0A7S2MSJ0-F1
#
_entry.id   AF-A0A7S2MSJ0-F1
#
_cell.length_a   1.000
_cell.length_b   1.000
_cell.length_c   1.000
_cell.angle_alpha   90.00
_cell.angle_beta   90.00
_cell.angle_gamma   90.00
#
_symmetry.space_group_name_H-M   'P 1'
#
loop_
_entity.id
_entity.type
_entity.pdbx_description
1 polymer ?
#
loop_
_entity_poly.entity_id
_entity_poly.type
_entity_poly.pdbx_seq_one_letter_code
_entity_poly.pdbx_strand_id
1 'polypeptide(L)'
;LNMHSRLLVSPNVAALHRPALACAAHASRTSKIHLLEFPTSLIVEASTVSLDALGSDIFTFLAASVLVVPLSRLINVNSVLCFLALGCAIGPYGLGFFSNSEADLQLGDFGIVFLLFIEGLQLSPDRLQKLGGFFKLGLAQFLLTIAAITAANLYIGPQILETAERFIRLDDAIVRLILT
;
A
#
# COMPACT_ATOMS: atom_id res chain seq x y z
N LEU A 1 30.81 -74.03 5.96
CA LEU A 1 31.63 -74.15 7.18
C LEU A 1 31.94 -72.75 7.69
N ASN A 2 31.34 -72.42 8.82
CA ASN A 2 31.85 -71.61 9.91
C ASN A 2 32.55 -70.26 9.61
N MET A 3 31.99 -69.20 10.21
CA MET A 3 32.70 -68.21 11.04
C MET A 3 33.77 -67.32 10.34
N HIS A 4 33.86 -66.01 10.53
CA HIS A 4 33.79 -65.27 11.78
C HIS A 4 34.08 -63.79 11.46
N SER A 5 33.22 -62.86 11.88
CA SER A 5 33.57 -61.55 12.46
C SER A 5 32.30 -60.69 12.50
N ARG A 6 31.48 -60.86 13.55
CA ARG A 6 31.50 -60.06 14.79
C ARG A 6 30.84 -58.70 14.55
N LEU A 7 29.62 -58.49 15.07
CA LEU A 7 29.37 -58.00 16.45
C LEU A 7 30.09 -56.66 16.63
N LEU A 8 29.41 -55.54 16.81
CA LEU A 8 28.74 -55.08 18.03
C LEU A 8 27.84 -53.88 17.58
N VAL A 9 26.58 -53.67 17.94
CA VAL A 9 26.02 -53.45 19.27
C VAL A 9 24.48 -53.47 19.08
N SER A 10 23.80 -54.42 19.72
CA SER A 10 22.42 -54.27 20.23
C SER A 10 22.49 -53.28 21.42
N PRO A 11 21.48 -52.48 21.82
CA PRO A 11 20.13 -53.00 21.98
C PRO A 11 18.96 -52.03 21.77
N ASN A 12 17.86 -52.67 21.38
CA ASN A 12 16.48 -52.39 21.74
C ASN A 12 16.28 -51.37 22.89
N VAL A 13 15.98 -50.13 22.50
CA VAL A 13 15.08 -49.21 23.23
C VAL A 13 14.16 -48.66 22.15
N ALA A 14 13.18 -49.45 21.71
CA ALA A 14 11.86 -49.46 22.34
C ALA A 14 11.41 -48.03 22.68
N ALA A 15 10.67 -47.48 21.71
CA ALA A 15 9.65 -46.48 21.89
C ALA A 15 10.07 -45.06 22.24
N LEU A 16 9.29 -44.15 21.63
CA LEU A 16 9.11 -42.75 21.95
C LEU A 16 10.02 -41.76 21.20
N HIS A 17 9.34 -41.00 20.35
CA HIS A 17 9.70 -39.65 19.92
C HIS A 17 10.45 -39.50 18.58
N ARG A 18 9.76 -39.69 17.45
CA ARG A 18 9.76 -38.75 16.29
C ARG A 18 8.53 -38.94 15.37
N PRO A 19 7.40 -38.25 15.59
CA PRO A 19 6.39 -38.01 14.54
C PRO A 19 6.89 -36.97 13.51
N ALA A 20 8.12 -37.12 13.03
CA ALA A 20 8.81 -36.11 12.21
C ALA A 20 9.25 -36.61 10.82
N LEU A 21 9.16 -37.92 10.55
CA LEU A 21 9.55 -38.51 9.26
C LEU A 21 8.36 -38.83 8.34
N ALA A 22 7.11 -38.72 8.83
CA ALA A 22 5.92 -38.79 7.99
C ALA A 22 5.56 -37.44 7.32
N CYS A 23 6.11 -36.31 7.80
CA CYS A 23 5.88 -34.98 7.22
C CYS A 23 6.79 -34.64 6.02
N ALA A 24 7.91 -35.35 5.82
CA ALA A 24 8.85 -35.03 4.73
C ALA A 24 8.42 -35.56 3.35
N ALA A 25 7.34 -36.35 3.27
CA ALA A 25 6.84 -36.94 2.03
C ALA A 25 5.64 -36.18 1.41
N HIS A 26 5.21 -35.04 1.99
CA HIS A 26 3.97 -34.36 1.60
C HIS A 26 4.04 -32.83 1.52
N ALA A 27 5.15 -32.25 1.03
CA ALA A 27 5.22 -30.80 0.78
C ALA A 27 6.03 -30.40 -0.47
N SER A 28 6.26 -31.37 -1.38
CA SER A 28 6.88 -31.14 -2.69
C SER A 28 5.92 -31.58 -3.79
N ARG A 29 4.75 -30.94 -3.85
CA ARG A 29 3.78 -31.13 -4.93
C ARG A 29 3.08 -29.79 -5.16
N THR A 30 3.27 -29.28 -6.39
CA THR A 30 2.68 -28.08 -7.02
C THR A 30 3.50 -26.78 -7.04
N SER A 31 4.78 -26.88 -7.41
CA SER A 31 5.41 -25.89 -8.32
C SER A 31 4.91 -26.07 -9.77
N LYS A 32 3.61 -26.28 -9.96
CA LYS A 32 2.96 -26.03 -11.25
C LYS A 32 2.49 -24.59 -11.19
N ILE A 33 3.30 -23.73 -11.79
CA ILE A 33 2.88 -22.45 -12.32
C ILE A 33 1.76 -22.76 -13.32
N HIS A 34 0.54 -22.88 -12.80
CA HIS A 34 -0.65 -22.67 -13.59
C HIS A 34 -0.70 -21.17 -13.77
N LEU A 35 -0.30 -20.73 -14.96
CA LEU A 35 -0.66 -19.43 -15.48
C LEU A 35 -2.14 -19.22 -15.16
N LEU A 36 -2.41 -18.38 -14.16
CA LEU A 36 -3.73 -17.81 -13.99
C LEU A 36 -3.86 -16.87 -15.17
N GLU A 37 -4.35 -17.42 -16.28
CA GLU A 37 -5.07 -16.68 -17.29
C GLU A 37 -6.12 -15.87 -16.52
N PHE A 38 -5.77 -14.65 -16.14
CA PHE A 38 -6.75 -13.67 -15.72
C PHE A 38 -7.69 -13.54 -16.91
N PRO A 39 -8.96 -13.99 -16.80
CA PRO A 39 -9.87 -13.93 -17.92
C PRO A 39 -10.08 -12.44 -18.22
N THR A 40 -9.48 -12.00 -19.32
CA THR A 40 -9.54 -10.64 -19.85
C THR A 40 -10.99 -10.21 -20.16
N SER A 41 -11.96 -11.14 -20.09
CA SER A 41 -13.38 -10.89 -20.28
C SER A 41 -14.03 -10.05 -19.17
N LEU A 42 -13.53 -10.07 -17.92
CA LEU A 42 -14.08 -9.22 -16.85
C LEU A 42 -13.59 -7.76 -16.90
N ILE A 43 -12.54 -7.47 -17.68
CA ILE A 43 -12.01 -6.11 -17.88
C ILE A 43 -12.79 -5.37 -18.98
N VAL A 44 -13.48 -6.11 -19.87
CA VAL A 44 -14.12 -5.58 -21.08
C VAL A 44 -15.60 -5.22 -20.85
N GLU A 45 -16.28 -5.82 -19.87
CA GLU A 45 -17.73 -5.62 -19.65
C GLU A 45 -18.10 -4.19 -19.18
N ALA A 46 -17.16 -3.45 -18.59
CA ALA A 46 -17.37 -2.06 -18.14
C ALA A 46 -17.42 -1.04 -19.30
N SER A 47 -17.12 -1.46 -20.54
CA SER A 47 -16.91 -0.57 -21.69
C SER A 47 -18.20 -0.12 -22.41
N THR A 48 -19.39 -0.41 -21.88
CA THR A 48 -20.67 -0.17 -22.59
C THR A 48 -21.42 1.10 -22.20
N VAL A 49 -20.84 1.97 -21.36
CA VAL A 49 -21.50 3.22 -20.97
C VAL A 49 -20.93 4.41 -21.77
N SER A 50 -21.62 4.73 -22.87
CA SER A 50 -21.77 6.04 -23.53
C SER A 50 -20.60 6.60 -24.37
N LEU A 51 -20.73 6.56 -25.71
CA LEU A 51 -19.59 6.55 -26.64
C LEU A 51 -19.17 7.83 -27.40
N ASP A 52 -19.86 8.97 -27.41
CA ASP A 52 -19.57 9.93 -28.51
C ASP A 52 -18.76 11.19 -28.14
N ALA A 53 -18.53 11.50 -26.85
CA ALA A 53 -17.58 12.54 -26.43
C ALA A 53 -17.01 12.29 -25.03
N LEU A 54 -17.85 11.81 -24.10
CA LEU A 54 -17.41 11.33 -22.78
C LEU A 54 -16.61 10.02 -22.84
N GLY A 55 -16.82 9.23 -23.91
CA GLY A 55 -16.20 7.91 -24.06
C GLY A 55 -14.68 7.97 -24.08
N SER A 56 -14.09 8.95 -24.76
CA SER A 56 -12.62 9.06 -24.90
C SER A 56 -11.93 9.33 -23.57
N ASP A 57 -12.45 10.25 -22.76
CA ASP A 57 -11.81 10.67 -21.51
C ASP A 57 -11.95 9.60 -20.43
N ILE A 58 -13.14 9.01 -20.30
CA ILE A 58 -13.41 7.91 -19.37
C ILE A 58 -12.64 6.66 -19.79
N PHE A 59 -12.56 6.36 -21.09
CA PHE A 59 -11.78 5.24 -21.61
C PHE A 59 -10.28 5.44 -21.32
N THR A 60 -9.77 6.66 -21.51
CA THR A 60 -8.36 6.99 -21.21
C THR A 60 -8.08 6.85 -19.73
N PHE A 61 -8.99 7.31 -18.87
CA PHE A 61 -8.86 7.16 -17.42
C PHE A 61 -8.91 5.69 -16.96
N LEU A 62 -9.84 4.89 -17.49
CA LEU A 62 -9.92 3.46 -17.21
C LEU A 62 -8.67 2.72 -17.71
N ALA A 63 -8.22 3.01 -18.93
CA ALA A 63 -7.02 2.41 -19.50
C ALA A 63 -5.78 2.74 -18.65
N ALA A 64 -5.63 4.00 -18.23
CA ALA A 64 -4.55 4.43 -17.36
C ALA A 64 -4.61 3.73 -15.98
N SER A 65 -5.79 3.63 -15.37
CA SER A 65 -5.99 2.99 -14.07
C SER A 65 -5.75 1.47 -14.09
N VAL A 66 -6.18 0.79 -15.15
CA VAL A 66 -5.94 -0.66 -15.34
C VAL A 66 -4.45 -0.96 -15.53
N LEU A 67 -3.69 -0.06 -16.18
CA LEU A 67 -2.24 -0.22 -16.34
C LEU A 67 -1.46 0.02 -15.04
N VAL A 68 -2.01 0.77 -14.09
CA VAL A 68 -1.34 1.05 -12.82
C VAL A 68 -1.23 -0.18 -11.92
N VAL A 69 -2.21 -1.09 -11.95
CA VAL A 69 -2.19 -2.30 -11.12
C VAL A 69 -1.02 -3.25 -11.44
N PRO A 70 -0.78 -3.65 -12.70
CA PRO A 70 0.40 -4.47 -13.04
C PRO A 70 1.71 -3.70 -12.85
N LEU A 71 1.71 -2.38 -13.07
CA LEU A 71 2.89 -1.55 -12.84
C LEU A 71 3.29 -1.52 -11.35
N SER A 72 2.31 -1.38 -10.45
CA SER A 72 2.52 -1.41 -9.00
C SER A 72 3.15 -2.74 -8.54
N ARG A 73 2.75 -3.85 -9.15
CA ARG A 73 3.30 -5.17 -8.86
C ARG A 73 4.76 -5.30 -9.32
N LEU A 74 5.14 -4.62 -10.40
CA LEU A 74 6.52 -4.62 -10.88
C LEU A 74 7.45 -3.85 -9.94
N ILE A 75 6.99 -2.71 -9.42
CA ILE A 75 7.80 -1.84 -8.55
C ILE A 75 7.78 -2.23 -7.07
N ASN A 76 7.02 -3.26 -6.66
CA ASN A 76 6.85 -3.69 -5.27
C ASN A 76 6.40 -2.56 -4.32
N VAL A 77 5.64 -1.60 -4.83
CA VAL A 77 5.07 -0.48 -4.05
C VAL A 77 3.58 -0.76 -3.76
N ASN A 78 3.05 -0.19 -2.69
CA ASN A 78 1.62 -0.26 -2.38
C ASN A 78 0.79 0.32 -3.54
N SER A 79 -0.21 -0.43 -4.01
CA SER A 79 -1.12 0.00 -5.08
C SER A 79 -1.78 1.34 -4.80
N VAL A 80 -2.08 1.66 -3.54
CA VAL A 80 -2.70 2.93 -3.15
C VAL A 80 -1.81 4.13 -3.52
N LEU A 81 -0.50 4.01 -3.31
CA LEU A 81 0.47 5.07 -3.69
C LEU A 81 0.50 5.26 -5.21
N CYS A 82 0.39 4.17 -5.98
CA CYS A 82 0.42 4.23 -7.43
C CYS A 82 -0.84 4.88 -8.01
N PHE A 83 -2.01 4.61 -7.43
CA PHE A 83 -3.24 5.30 -7.80
C PHE A 83 -3.19 6.79 -7.45
N LEU A 84 -2.60 7.15 -6.30
CA LEU A 84 -2.41 8.56 -5.93
C LEU A 84 -1.46 9.29 -6.89
N ALA A 85 -0.34 8.65 -7.27
CA ALA A 85 0.60 9.20 -8.25
C ALA A 85 -0.06 9.37 -9.63
N LEU A 86 -0.88 8.40 -10.06
CA LEU A 86 -1.64 8.50 -11.29
C LEU A 86 -2.63 9.68 -11.26
N GLY A 87 -3.37 9.83 -10.16
CA GLY A 87 -4.28 10.96 -9.95
C GLY A 87 -3.56 12.31 -9.98
N CYS A 88 -2.37 12.40 -9.37
CA CYS A 88 -1.54 13.60 -9.44
C CYS A 88 -1.06 13.90 -10.88
N ALA A 89 -0.67 12.87 -11.63
CA ALA A 89 -0.22 13.01 -13.01
C ALA A 89 -1.36 13.37 -14.00
N ILE A 90 -2.58 12.88 -13.77
CA ILE A 90 -3.75 13.17 -14.63
C ILE A 90 -4.46 14.46 -14.19
N GLY A 91 -4.29 14.88 -12.94
CA GLY A 91 -4.95 16.05 -12.35
C GLY A 91 -4.54 17.39 -12.98
N PRO A 92 -5.11 18.51 -12.47
CA PRO A 92 -4.90 19.85 -13.03
C PRO A 92 -3.43 20.30 -13.01
N TYR A 93 -2.63 19.80 -12.07
CA TYR A 93 -1.19 20.07 -11.97
C TYR A 93 -0.34 19.15 -12.86
N GLY A 94 -0.93 18.14 -13.48
CA GLY A 94 -0.27 17.21 -14.40
C GLY A 94 -0.71 17.48 -15.83
N LEU A 95 -1.65 16.69 -16.34
CA LEU A 95 -2.13 16.78 -17.72
C LEU A 95 -3.31 17.75 -17.92
N GLY A 96 -3.95 18.23 -16.85
CA GLY A 96 -4.94 19.31 -16.96
C GLY A 96 -6.31 18.89 -17.52
N PHE A 97 -6.61 17.60 -17.62
CA PHE A 97 -7.82 17.09 -18.29
C PHE A 97 -9.13 17.34 -17.53
N PHE A 98 -9.08 17.52 -16.21
CA PHE A 98 -10.28 17.68 -15.37
C PHE A 98 -10.21 18.99 -14.59
N SER A 99 -11.20 19.86 -14.81
CA SER A 99 -11.32 21.17 -14.17
C SER A 99 -12.33 21.15 -13.02
N ASN A 100 -11.80 21.22 -11.79
CA ASN A 100 -12.39 21.68 -10.52
C ASN A 100 -13.93 21.71 -10.46
N SER A 101 -14.53 20.53 -10.24
CA SER A 101 -15.89 20.43 -9.71
C SER A 101 -15.83 20.20 -8.20
N GLU A 102 -16.60 20.94 -7.39
CA GLU A 102 -16.68 20.70 -5.94
C GLU A 102 -17.08 19.25 -5.60
N ALA A 103 -17.80 18.59 -6.52
CA ALA A 103 -18.18 17.19 -6.40
C ALA A 103 -16.98 16.22 -6.37
N ASP A 104 -15.87 16.55 -7.05
CA ASP A 104 -14.68 15.68 -7.10
C ASP A 104 -13.91 15.71 -5.77
N LEU A 105 -13.88 16.86 -5.10
CA LEU A 105 -13.25 17.02 -3.78
C LEU A 105 -14.00 16.23 -2.72
N GLN A 106 -15.34 16.33 -2.69
CA GLN A 106 -16.15 15.56 -1.74
C GLN A 106 -15.98 14.05 -1.94
N LEU A 107 -15.90 13.59 -3.19
CA LEU A 107 -15.64 12.17 -3.48
C LEU A 107 -14.27 11.72 -2.95
N GLY A 108 -13.24 12.57 -3.05
CA GLY A 108 -11.90 12.33 -2.48
C GLY A 108 -11.92 12.19 -0.96
N ASP A 109 -12.68 13.03 -0.27
CA ASP A 109 -12.85 12.97 1.20
C ASP A 109 -13.50 11.66 1.64
N PHE A 110 -14.53 11.18 0.93
CA PHE A 110 -15.12 9.87 1.22
C PHE A 110 -14.16 8.73 0.91
N GLY A 111 -13.40 8.81 -0.20
CA GLY A 111 -12.42 7.81 -0.60
C GLY A 111 -11.34 7.60 0.46
N ILE A 112 -10.76 8.68 1.01
CA ILE A 112 -9.71 8.55 2.02
C ILE A 112 -10.25 7.99 3.35
N VAL A 113 -11.49 8.33 3.72
CA VAL A 113 -12.14 7.74 4.91
C VAL A 113 -12.37 6.25 4.72
N PHE A 114 -12.82 5.81 3.54
CA PHE A 114 -12.96 4.38 3.24
C PHE A 114 -11.62 3.64 3.21
N LEU A 115 -10.56 4.26 2.68
CA LEU A 115 -9.20 3.68 2.72
C LEU A 115 -8.71 3.51 4.16
N LEU A 116 -8.84 4.55 4.99
CA LEU A 116 -8.48 4.49 6.41
C LEU A 116 -9.32 3.48 7.18
N PHE A 117 -10.60 3.34 6.82
CA PHE A 117 -11.49 2.34 7.40
C PHE A 117 -11.04 0.91 7.05
N ILE A 118 -10.74 0.63 5.78
CA ILE A 118 -10.28 -0.69 5.34
C ILE A 118 -8.94 -1.05 5.97
N GLU A 119 -7.97 -0.13 6.01
CA GLU A 119 -6.69 -0.36 6.70
C GLU A 119 -6.91 -0.54 8.22
N GLY A 120 -7.89 0.15 8.81
CA GLY A 120 -8.32 -0.05 10.19
C GLY A 120 -8.92 -1.45 10.43
N LEU A 121 -9.72 -1.97 9.50
CA LEU A 121 -10.29 -3.32 9.58
C LEU A 121 -9.26 -4.43 9.35
N GLN A 122 -8.19 -4.15 8.61
CA GLN A 122 -7.08 -5.10 8.40
C GLN A 122 -6.21 -5.29 9.65
N LEU A 123 -6.22 -4.32 10.57
CA LEU A 123 -5.49 -4.43 11.83
C LEU A 123 -6.22 -5.36 12.81
N SER A 124 -5.73 -6.59 12.94
CA SER A 124 -6.28 -7.52 13.92
C SER A 124 -5.90 -7.13 15.36
N PRO A 125 -6.84 -7.23 16.33
CA PRO A 125 -6.58 -6.86 17.73
C PRO A 125 -5.42 -7.67 18.34
N ASP A 126 -5.27 -8.93 17.95
CA ASP A 126 -4.16 -9.79 18.37
C ASP A 126 -2.79 -9.31 17.91
N ARG A 127 -2.68 -8.73 16.69
CA ARG A 127 -1.43 -8.15 16.22
C ARG A 127 -1.11 -6.87 16.98
N LEU A 128 -2.12 -6.07 17.30
CA LEU A 128 -1.95 -4.84 18.06
C LEU A 128 -1.46 -5.11 19.48
N GLN A 129 -1.98 -6.15 20.15
CA GLN A 129 -1.49 -6.55 21.47
C GLN A 129 -0.03 -6.99 21.46
N LYS A 130 0.41 -7.71 20.42
CA LYS A 130 1.82 -8.12 20.25
C LYS A 130 2.75 -6.93 20.00
N LEU A 131 2.28 -5.89 19.30
CA LEU A 131 3.02 -4.65 19.09
C LEU A 131 2.94 -3.67 20.27
N GLY A 132 2.03 -3.89 21.23
CA GLY A 132 1.80 -3.02 22.37
C GLY A 132 3.06 -2.71 23.20
N GLY A 133 4.01 -3.65 23.27
CA GLY A 133 5.30 -3.44 23.93
C GLY A 133 6.15 -2.32 23.31
N PHE A 134 6.03 -2.09 22.00
CA PHE A 134 6.75 -1.05 21.26
C PHE A 134 5.90 0.19 20.99
N PHE A 135 4.63 0.19 21.39
CA PHE A 135 3.72 1.32 21.17
C PHE A 135 4.25 2.63 21.76
N LYS A 136 4.84 2.57 22.96
CA LYS A 136 5.45 3.75 23.61
C LYS A 136 6.63 4.30 22.82
N LEU A 137 7.44 3.42 22.23
CA LEU A 137 8.60 3.80 21.43
C LEU A 137 8.17 4.39 20.08
N GLY A 138 7.18 3.77 19.42
CA GLY A 138 6.60 4.28 18.17
C GLY A 138 5.88 5.62 18.35
N LEU A 139 5.13 5.78 19.45
CA LEU A 139 4.49 7.07 19.78
C LEU A 139 5.54 8.15 20.09
N ALA A 140 6.60 7.81 20.82
CA ALA A 140 7.71 8.73 21.07
C ALA A 140 8.42 9.13 19.77
N GLN A 141 8.64 8.20 18.84
CA GLN A 141 9.21 8.49 17.52
C GLN A 141 8.31 9.41 16.70
N PHE A 142 7.01 9.14 16.67
CA PHE A 142 6.04 9.96 15.97
C PHE A 142 6.02 11.40 16.52
N LEU A 143 5.91 11.55 17.85
CA LEU A 143 5.96 12.85 18.51
C LEU A 143 7.30 13.57 18.30
N LEU A 144 8.42 12.85 18.35
CA LEU A 144 9.73 13.42 18.10
C LEU A 144 9.88 13.90 16.65
N THR A 145 9.33 13.17 15.68
CA THR A 145 9.34 13.58 14.27
C THR A 145 8.48 14.81 14.06
N ILE A 146 7.28 14.86 14.65
CA ILE A 146 6.43 16.06 14.64
C ILE A 146 7.16 17.24 15.27
N ALA A 147 7.71 17.07 16.48
CA ALA A 147 8.42 18.13 17.17
C ALA A 147 9.64 18.61 16.38
N ALA A 148 10.39 17.70 15.76
CA ALA A 148 11.54 18.04 14.93
C ALA A 148 11.13 18.83 13.67
N ILE A 149 10.08 18.40 12.97
CA ILE A 149 9.55 19.11 11.80
C ILE A 149 9.01 20.49 12.20
N THR A 150 8.24 20.58 13.28
CA THR A 150 7.71 21.85 13.78
C THR A 150 8.84 22.80 14.21
N ALA A 151 9.85 22.30 14.91
CA ALA A 151 11.01 23.10 15.28
C ALA A 151 11.79 23.57 14.03
N ALA A 152 12.02 22.67 13.07
CA ALA A 152 12.66 23.03 11.81
C ALA A 152 11.86 24.10 11.05
N ASN A 153 10.53 24.01 11.04
CA ASN A 153 9.66 25.03 10.46
C ASN A 153 9.72 26.35 11.26
N LEU A 154 9.88 26.34 12.57
CA LEU A 154 10.01 27.60 13.33
C LEU A 154 11.32 28.34 13.03
N TYR A 155 12.43 27.61 12.85
CA TYR A 155 13.73 28.22 12.56
C TYR A 155 13.93 28.57 11.07
N ILE A 156 13.45 27.72 10.16
CA ILE A 156 13.68 27.84 8.71
C ILE A 156 12.44 28.41 8.00
N GLY A 157 11.25 28.24 8.58
CA GLY A 157 9.98 28.71 8.04
C GLY A 157 9.94 30.20 7.71
N PRO A 158 10.41 31.15 8.54
CA PRO A 158 10.40 32.56 8.13
C PRO A 158 11.23 32.82 6.86
N GLN A 159 12.29 32.04 6.61
CA GLN A 159 13.16 32.18 5.43
C GLN A 159 12.51 31.53 4.18
N ILE A 160 11.78 30.43 4.37
CA ILE A 160 11.07 29.73 3.28
C ILE A 160 9.77 30.45 2.92
N LEU A 161 9.06 31.01 3.90
CA LEU A 161 7.76 31.66 3.70
C LEU A 161 7.89 32.90 2.82
N GLU A 162 8.96 33.69 2.98
CA GLU A 162 9.23 34.85 2.12
C GLU A 162 9.51 34.45 0.65
N THR A 163 10.08 33.26 0.44
CA THR A 163 10.31 32.70 -0.90
C THR A 163 9.05 32.05 -1.48
N ALA A 164 8.22 31.45 -0.61
CA ALA A 164 7.02 30.71 -0.99
C ALA A 164 5.79 31.61 -1.23
N GLU A 165 5.61 32.70 -0.47
CA GLU A 165 4.55 33.72 -0.71
C GLU A 165 4.68 34.36 -2.10
N ARG A 166 5.89 34.37 -2.66
CA ARG A 166 6.11 34.84 -4.04
C ARG A 166 5.56 33.87 -5.09
N PHE A 167 5.45 32.59 -4.76
CA PHE A 167 4.98 31.53 -5.65
C PHE A 167 3.50 31.19 -5.44
N ILE A 168 3.05 31.21 -4.19
CA ILE A 168 1.66 31.02 -3.80
C ILE A 168 1.20 32.40 -3.33
N ARG A 169 0.46 33.09 -4.21
CA ARG A 169 -0.19 34.36 -3.90
C ARG A 169 -1.27 34.08 -2.82
N LEU A 170 -0.86 33.95 -1.56
CA LEU A 170 -1.81 33.84 -0.45
C LEU A 170 -2.62 35.13 -0.45
N ASP A 171 -3.93 34.99 -0.55
CA ASP A 171 -4.85 36.10 -0.40
C ASP A 171 -4.66 36.70 0.99
N ASP A 172 -4.54 38.03 1.09
CA ASP A 172 -4.31 38.75 2.36
C ASP A 172 -5.37 38.38 3.43
N ALA A 173 -6.54 37.90 2.99
CA ALA A 173 -7.61 37.38 3.84
C ALA A 173 -7.19 36.12 4.65
N ILE A 174 -6.44 35.19 4.05
CA ILE A 174 -5.99 33.96 4.75
C ILE A 174 -4.91 34.31 5.77
N VAL A 175 -4.00 35.22 5.42
CA VAL A 175 -2.94 35.68 6.33
C VAL A 175 -3.55 36.37 7.55
N ARG A 176 -4.58 37.22 7.35
CA ARG A 176 -5.31 37.88 8.45
C ARG A 176 -6.14 36.91 9.31
N LEU A 177 -6.66 35.81 8.74
CA LEU A 177 -7.40 34.78 9.46
C LEU A 177 -6.50 33.95 10.40
N ILE A 178 -5.25 33.68 10.01
CA ILE A 178 -4.30 32.91 10.82
C ILE A 178 -3.66 33.77 11.92
N LEU A 179 -3.55 35.08 11.71
CA LEU A 179 -2.93 36.04 12.64
C LEU A 179 -3.90 36.71 13.63
N THR A 180 -5.20 36.42 13.57
CA THR A 180 -6.23 36.87 14.55
C THR A 180 -6.58 35.74 15.50
#